data_AF-A0A2U3AKK7-F1
#
_entry.id   AF-A0A2U3AKK7-F1
#
_cell.length_a   1.000
_cell.length_b   1.000
_cell.length_c   1.000
_cell.angle_alpha   90.00
_cell.angle_beta   90.00
_cell.angle_gamma   90.00
#
_symmetry.space_group_name_H-M   'P 1'
#
loop_
_entity.id
_entity.type
_entity.pdbx_description
1 polymer ?
#
loop_
_entity_poly.entity_id
_entity_poly.type
_entity_poly.pdbx_seq_one_letter_code
_entity_poly.pdbx_strand_id
1 'polypeptide(L)'
;MIGRNDPCPCGSGKKYKKCCANKEAMTVEAVYEEEVERVLQTFYDKFPLEKDYDSYNEVIEKWHAVLSKYLDLDMVEGIAMDYFFFHEREDIWQDYLGKVIKETIRPTTAKILAQWQSPEMVFAKVISSDERYLQVEDIFSHALFNIRREGDKPVPENVHVFCFILPDDSMTEGNMLAVSSMIFFPTDHQQVFKDFMKTAKGDEKEFWLENAMTLWTKLGENGFVGNEYTDFEAEVFDKVIAYLVENDRVSQELVNLVEDFVVERQPKARKPVAIAAGAIRFGNENDYFAPIDTTIKALAEAFDVSASSMNKYYNEITAYAKTK
;
A
#
# COMPACT_ATOMS: atom_id res chain seq x y z
N MET A 1 16.45 38.54 12.50
CA MET A 1 16.39 37.38 13.41
C MET A 1 15.07 37.48 14.17
N ILE A 2 14.19 36.48 14.07
CA ILE A 2 12.86 36.52 14.72
C ILE A 2 13.03 36.40 16.23
N GLY A 3 12.47 37.35 16.99
CA GLY A 3 12.54 37.38 18.45
C GLY A 3 11.70 36.27 19.08
N ARG A 4 12.17 35.69 20.20
CA ARG A 4 11.47 34.60 20.92
C ARG A 4 10.03 34.93 21.34
N ASN A 5 9.68 36.21 21.45
CA ASN A 5 8.33 36.65 21.80
C ASN A 5 7.48 37.13 20.61
N ASP A 6 8.05 37.17 19.40
CA ASP A 6 7.37 37.64 18.20
C ASP A 6 6.29 36.64 17.75
N PRO A 7 5.28 37.09 16.98
CA PRO A 7 4.35 36.19 16.30
C PRO A 7 5.11 35.15 15.48
N CYS A 8 4.71 33.89 15.61
CA CYS A 8 5.40 32.80 14.94
C CYS A 8 5.15 32.86 13.41
N PRO A 9 6.21 32.74 12.58
CA PRO A 9 6.09 32.88 11.12
C PRO A 9 5.30 31.74 10.45
N CYS A 10 5.00 30.65 11.16
CA CYS A 10 4.19 29.54 10.64
C CYS A 10 2.69 29.86 10.54
N GLY A 11 2.25 31.06 10.91
CA GLY A 11 0.83 31.45 10.83
C GLY A 11 -0.04 30.94 11.98
N SER A 12 0.53 30.30 13.00
CA SER A 12 -0.22 29.72 14.13
C SER A 12 -0.85 30.72 15.10
N GLY A 13 -0.57 32.02 14.97
CA GLY A 13 -1.01 33.06 15.90
C GLY A 13 -0.34 33.04 17.30
N LYS A 14 0.54 32.07 17.58
CA LYS A 14 1.26 31.92 18.86
C LYS A 14 2.60 32.66 18.85
N LYS A 15 3.18 32.96 20.04
CA LYS A 15 4.56 33.49 20.16
C LYS A 15 5.60 32.44 19.74
N TYR A 16 6.67 32.84 19.05
CA TYR A 16 7.70 31.94 18.49
C TYR A 16 8.22 30.89 19.51
N LYS A 17 8.51 31.31 20.74
CA LYS A 17 8.97 30.41 21.82
C LYS A 17 7.96 29.35 22.28
N LYS A 18 6.67 29.59 22.05
CA LYS A 18 5.57 28.67 22.42
C LYS A 18 5.05 27.88 21.21
N CYS A 19 5.76 27.96 20.09
CA CYS A 19 5.40 27.32 18.84
C CYS A 19 6.66 26.65 18.27
N CYS A 20 7.23 27.17 17.19
CA CYS A 20 8.35 26.53 16.47
C CYS A 20 9.66 26.45 17.25
N ALA A 21 9.84 27.17 18.37
CA ALA A 21 11.10 27.10 19.11
C ALA A 21 11.21 25.92 20.11
N ASN A 22 10.11 25.24 20.42
CA ASN A 22 10.05 24.24 21.50
C ASN A 22 9.43 22.89 21.07
N LYS A 23 9.04 22.73 19.81
CA LYS A 23 8.82 21.39 19.25
C LYS A 23 10.21 20.84 18.92
N GLU A 24 10.51 19.58 19.26
CA GLU A 24 11.44 18.81 18.41
C GLU A 24 11.01 19.10 16.98
N ALA A 25 11.90 19.72 16.21
CA ALA A 25 11.48 20.50 15.06
C ALA A 25 10.82 19.57 14.03
N MET A 26 9.49 19.50 14.06
CA MET A 26 8.72 18.99 12.93
C MET A 26 9.21 19.77 11.72
N THR A 27 9.76 19.05 10.76
CA THR A 27 10.32 19.64 9.57
C THR A 27 9.18 20.30 8.77
N VAL A 28 9.52 21.21 7.86
CA VAL A 28 8.49 21.90 7.04
C VAL A 28 7.66 20.88 6.24
N GLU A 29 8.32 19.79 5.91
CA GLU A 29 7.88 18.58 5.24
C GLU A 29 6.86 17.82 6.08
N ALA A 30 7.19 17.44 7.31
CA ALA A 30 6.28 16.71 8.19
C ALA A 30 4.98 17.48 8.47
N VAL A 31 5.07 18.81 8.60
CA VAL A 31 3.87 19.65 8.76
C VAL A 31 3.02 19.66 7.50
N TYR A 32 3.65 19.69 6.32
CA TYR A 32 2.94 19.63 5.05
C TYR A 32 2.27 18.27 4.82
N GLU A 33 2.97 17.18 5.11
CA GLU A 33 2.44 15.81 5.02
C GLU A 33 1.20 15.66 5.91
N GLU A 34 1.25 16.10 7.17
CA GLU A 34 0.11 16.09 8.10
C GLU A 34 -1.07 16.95 7.60
N GLU A 35 -0.80 18.12 6.99
CA GLU A 35 -1.85 18.97 6.42
C GLU A 35 -2.55 18.30 5.25
N VAL A 36 -1.78 17.70 4.33
CA VAL A 36 -2.28 16.96 3.16
C VAL A 36 -3.10 15.74 3.58
N GLU A 37 -2.54 14.92 4.46
CA GLU A 37 -3.21 13.71 4.96
C GLU A 37 -4.54 14.05 5.64
N ARG A 38 -4.57 15.12 6.43
CA ARG A 38 -5.81 15.58 7.08
C ARG A 38 -6.89 15.99 6.06
N VAL A 39 -6.52 16.58 4.94
CA VAL A 39 -7.49 16.92 3.87
C VAL A 39 -8.11 15.65 3.31
N LEU A 40 -7.30 14.63 3.00
CA LEU A 40 -7.79 13.35 2.49
C LEU A 40 -8.67 12.62 3.51
N GLN A 41 -8.20 12.47 4.75
CA GLN A 41 -8.95 11.83 5.83
C GLN A 41 -10.29 12.54 6.09
N THR A 42 -10.29 13.88 6.17
CA THR A 42 -11.51 14.65 6.40
C THR A 42 -12.54 14.46 5.29
N PHE A 43 -12.10 14.18 4.06
CA PHE A 43 -13.00 13.87 2.96
C PHE A 43 -13.72 12.53 3.20
N TYR A 44 -12.97 11.44 3.38
CA TYR A 44 -13.56 10.12 3.61
C TYR A 44 -14.37 10.02 4.92
N ASP A 45 -14.00 10.79 5.94
CA ASP A 45 -14.77 10.84 7.20
C ASP A 45 -16.16 11.49 7.05
N LYS A 46 -16.34 12.34 6.04
CA LYS A 46 -17.55 13.18 5.89
C LYS A 46 -18.40 12.84 4.69
N PHE A 47 -17.82 12.21 3.66
CA PHE A 47 -18.50 11.91 2.42
C PHE A 47 -18.62 10.38 2.25
N PRO A 48 -19.70 9.89 1.62
CA PRO A 48 -20.77 10.65 0.99
C PRO A 48 -21.73 11.29 2.01
N LEU A 49 -22.39 12.38 1.62
CA LEU A 49 -23.45 12.97 2.45
C LEU A 49 -24.76 12.21 2.22
N GLU A 50 -25.73 12.35 3.14
CA GLU A 50 -27.04 11.67 3.05
C GLU A 50 -27.74 11.87 1.69
N LYS A 51 -27.61 13.07 1.10
CA LYS A 51 -28.15 13.39 -0.23
C LYS A 51 -27.53 12.60 -1.39
N ASP A 52 -26.34 12.04 -1.19
CA ASP A 52 -25.55 11.34 -2.20
C ASP A 52 -25.68 9.80 -2.05
N TYR A 53 -26.34 9.32 -0.98
CA TYR A 53 -26.46 7.88 -0.66
C TYR A 53 -27.12 7.07 -1.76
N ASP A 54 -28.18 7.56 -2.38
CA ASP A 54 -28.86 6.82 -3.46
C ASP A 54 -27.90 6.56 -4.63
N SER A 55 -27.22 7.61 -5.12
CA SER A 55 -26.23 7.47 -6.20
C SER A 55 -25.00 6.65 -5.80
N TYR A 56 -24.57 6.74 -4.53
CA TYR A 56 -23.46 5.96 -4.03
C TYR A 56 -23.80 4.46 -3.97
N ASN A 57 -24.99 4.13 -3.46
CA ASN A 57 -25.48 2.76 -3.36
C ASN A 57 -25.63 2.12 -4.75
N GLU A 58 -26.08 2.86 -5.76
CA GLU A 58 -26.13 2.36 -7.15
C GLU A 58 -24.74 1.92 -7.65
N VAL A 59 -23.69 2.68 -7.34
CA VAL A 59 -22.30 2.31 -7.69
C VAL A 59 -21.86 1.09 -6.89
N ILE A 60 -22.05 1.09 -5.58
CA ILE A 60 -21.69 -0.03 -4.71
C ILE A 60 -22.36 -1.33 -5.17
N GLU A 61 -23.66 -1.32 -5.45
CA GLU A 61 -24.39 -2.50 -5.93
C GLU A 61 -23.84 -3.01 -7.26
N LYS A 62 -23.50 -2.11 -8.19
CA LYS A 62 -22.89 -2.45 -9.49
C LYS A 62 -21.54 -3.14 -9.32
N TRP A 63 -20.65 -2.58 -8.51
CA TRP A 63 -19.32 -3.15 -8.24
C TRP A 63 -19.43 -4.46 -7.45
N HIS A 64 -20.27 -4.50 -6.42
CA HIS A 64 -20.52 -5.67 -5.60
C HIS A 64 -21.05 -6.84 -6.42
N ALA A 65 -22.01 -6.63 -7.33
CA ALA A 65 -22.57 -7.70 -8.17
C ALA A 65 -21.50 -8.44 -9.01
N VAL A 66 -20.40 -7.78 -9.33
CA VAL A 66 -19.32 -8.32 -10.16
C VAL A 66 -18.17 -8.87 -9.30
N LEU A 67 -17.69 -8.09 -8.32
CA LEU A 67 -16.44 -8.37 -7.61
C LEU A 67 -16.58 -9.15 -6.31
N SER A 68 -17.77 -9.16 -5.66
CA SER A 68 -17.99 -9.89 -4.39
C SER A 68 -17.80 -11.41 -4.48
N LYS A 69 -17.68 -11.94 -5.69
CA LYS A 69 -17.36 -13.36 -5.94
C LYS A 69 -15.89 -13.68 -5.70
N TYR A 70 -15.03 -12.67 -5.71
CA TYR A 70 -13.58 -12.80 -5.71
C TYR A 70 -12.93 -12.05 -4.56
N LEU A 71 -13.41 -10.83 -4.27
CA LEU A 71 -12.87 -9.93 -3.26
C LEU A 71 -13.79 -9.86 -2.05
N ASP A 72 -13.22 -9.56 -0.89
CA ASP A 72 -13.99 -9.28 0.33
C ASP A 72 -14.79 -7.98 0.21
N LEU A 73 -15.79 -7.84 1.09
CA LEU A 73 -16.73 -6.73 1.04
C LEU A 73 -16.04 -5.37 1.24
N ASP A 74 -15.12 -5.27 2.20
CA ASP A 74 -14.47 -4.01 2.57
C ASP A 74 -13.62 -3.49 1.40
N MET A 75 -12.91 -4.40 0.71
CA MET A 75 -12.14 -4.07 -0.48
C MET A 75 -13.03 -3.61 -1.64
N VAL A 76 -14.14 -4.31 -1.89
CA VAL A 76 -15.09 -3.92 -2.94
C VAL A 76 -15.69 -2.54 -2.66
N GLU A 77 -16.09 -2.28 -1.41
CA GLU A 77 -16.62 -0.99 -1.00
C GLU A 77 -15.58 0.12 -1.16
N GLY A 78 -14.31 -0.12 -0.78
CA GLY A 78 -13.22 0.84 -0.98
C GLY A 78 -13.02 1.21 -2.46
N ILE A 79 -12.91 0.21 -3.35
CA ILE A 79 -12.75 0.43 -4.80
C ILE A 79 -13.94 1.21 -5.37
N ALA A 80 -15.16 0.81 -4.99
CA ALA A 80 -16.38 1.45 -5.47
C ALA A 80 -16.54 2.88 -4.96
N MET A 81 -16.10 3.16 -3.74
CA MET A 81 -16.08 4.49 -3.14
C MET A 81 -15.13 5.44 -3.88
N ASP A 82 -13.91 5.01 -4.16
CA ASP A 82 -12.97 5.82 -4.93
C ASP A 82 -13.50 6.06 -6.35
N TYR A 83 -14.05 5.02 -6.99
CA TYR A 83 -14.68 5.16 -8.30
C TYR A 83 -15.84 6.16 -8.27
N PHE A 84 -16.67 6.12 -7.23
CA PHE A 84 -17.77 7.06 -7.06
C PHE A 84 -17.27 8.49 -6.96
N PHE A 85 -16.28 8.78 -6.12
CA PHE A 85 -15.82 10.15 -5.90
C PHE A 85 -14.98 10.72 -7.03
N PHE A 86 -14.22 9.88 -7.74
CA PHE A 86 -13.21 10.35 -8.69
C PHE A 86 -13.53 10.05 -10.15
N HIS A 87 -14.66 9.41 -10.43
CA HIS A 87 -15.19 9.25 -11.79
C HIS A 87 -16.67 9.60 -11.90
N GLU A 88 -17.52 9.06 -11.03
CA GLU A 88 -18.97 9.24 -11.17
C GLU A 88 -19.44 10.63 -10.69
N ARG A 89 -18.89 11.08 -9.56
CA ARG A 89 -19.26 12.31 -8.85
C ARG A 89 -18.03 13.13 -8.45
N GLU A 90 -17.17 13.40 -9.43
CA GLU A 90 -16.00 14.29 -9.29
C GLU A 90 -16.38 15.67 -8.71
N ASP A 91 -17.62 16.11 -8.92
CA ASP A 91 -18.15 17.36 -8.37
C ASP A 91 -18.10 17.40 -6.83
N ILE A 92 -18.31 16.28 -6.15
CA ILE A 92 -18.27 16.21 -4.68
C ILE A 92 -16.86 16.54 -4.17
N TRP A 93 -15.85 15.92 -4.79
CA TRP A 93 -14.45 16.16 -4.48
C TRP A 93 -14.03 17.61 -4.81
N GLN A 94 -14.41 18.11 -5.98
CA GLN A 94 -14.11 19.48 -6.42
C GLN A 94 -14.74 20.54 -5.50
N ASP A 95 -16.01 20.35 -5.10
CA ASP A 95 -16.70 21.24 -4.16
C ASP A 95 -16.07 21.22 -2.76
N TYR A 96 -15.63 20.05 -2.31
CA TYR A 96 -14.89 19.90 -1.05
C TYR A 96 -13.56 20.67 -1.11
N LEU A 97 -12.73 20.39 -2.11
CA LEU A 97 -11.44 21.08 -2.30
C LEU A 97 -11.60 22.59 -2.41
N GLY A 98 -12.61 23.06 -3.14
CA GLY A 98 -12.90 24.49 -3.30
C GLY A 98 -13.18 25.21 -1.97
N LYS A 99 -13.70 24.50 -0.95
CA LYS A 99 -13.87 25.02 0.42
C LYS A 99 -12.56 24.98 1.20
N VAL A 100 -11.85 23.85 1.16
CA VAL A 100 -10.57 23.66 1.86
C VAL A 100 -9.53 24.67 1.40
N ILE A 101 -9.40 24.91 0.09
CA ILE A 101 -8.45 25.88 -0.48
C ILE A 101 -8.71 27.30 0.06
N LYS A 102 -9.98 27.70 0.22
CA LYS A 102 -10.35 29.03 0.76
C LYS A 102 -9.99 29.20 2.24
N GLU A 103 -10.01 28.10 2.99
CA GLU A 103 -9.68 28.09 4.43
C GLU A 103 -8.17 27.86 4.68
N THR A 104 -7.43 27.43 3.66
CA THR A 104 -6.00 27.12 3.75
C THR A 104 -5.17 28.40 3.83
N ILE A 105 -4.47 28.59 4.94
CA ILE A 105 -3.64 29.78 5.20
C ILE A 105 -2.26 29.68 4.52
N ARG A 106 -1.68 28.47 4.48
CA ARG A 106 -0.32 28.24 4.00
C ARG A 106 -0.28 28.29 2.46
N PRO A 107 0.48 29.21 1.83
CA PRO A 107 0.48 29.36 0.37
C PRO A 107 0.97 28.12 -0.39
N THR A 108 1.94 27.38 0.17
CA THR A 108 2.45 26.16 -0.47
C THR A 108 1.40 25.05 -0.50
N THR A 109 0.67 24.87 0.60
CA THR A 109 -0.45 23.92 0.70
C THR A 109 -1.59 24.33 -0.24
N ALA A 110 -1.98 25.62 -0.25
CA ALA A 110 -3.00 26.09 -1.18
C ALA A 110 -2.62 25.88 -2.66
N LYS A 111 -1.33 26.06 -3.01
CA LYS A 111 -0.82 25.83 -4.37
C LYS A 111 -0.93 24.36 -4.78
N ILE A 112 -0.64 23.41 -3.88
CA ILE A 112 -0.75 21.99 -4.23
C ILE A 112 -2.22 21.56 -4.33
N LEU A 113 -3.07 21.97 -3.39
CA LEU A 113 -4.49 21.62 -3.39
C LEU A 113 -5.21 22.15 -4.64
N ALA A 114 -4.76 23.28 -5.20
CA ALA A 114 -5.27 23.81 -6.46
C ALA A 114 -5.01 22.89 -7.67
N GLN A 115 -4.03 21.98 -7.58
CA GLN A 115 -3.70 21.00 -8.61
C GLN A 115 -4.49 19.69 -8.44
N TRP A 116 -5.20 19.52 -7.31
CA TRP A 116 -5.89 18.27 -7.00
C TRP A 116 -7.30 18.15 -7.57
N GLN A 117 -7.68 18.97 -8.55
CA GLN A 117 -9.06 19.05 -9.01
C GLN A 117 -9.58 17.76 -9.66
N SER A 118 -8.69 16.93 -10.20
CA SER A 118 -9.02 15.67 -10.85
C SER A 118 -7.99 14.61 -10.45
N PRO A 119 -8.28 13.78 -9.44
CA PRO A 119 -7.53 12.56 -9.19
C PRO A 119 -7.51 11.67 -10.43
N GLU A 120 -6.39 11.01 -10.69
CA GLU A 120 -6.22 10.14 -11.86
C GLU A 120 -6.16 8.69 -11.39
N MET A 121 -6.97 7.81 -11.98
CA MET A 121 -6.86 6.37 -11.76
C MET A 121 -5.64 5.85 -12.49
N VAL A 122 -4.80 5.12 -11.77
CA VAL A 122 -3.58 4.54 -12.31
C VAL A 122 -3.53 3.06 -11.98
N PHE A 123 -3.15 2.29 -12.99
CA PHE A 123 -2.56 0.97 -12.81
C PHE A 123 -1.11 1.06 -13.25
N ALA A 124 -0.17 0.80 -12.34
CA ALA A 124 1.25 0.92 -12.64
C ALA A 124 2.00 -0.34 -12.20
N LYS A 125 3.17 -0.56 -12.80
CA LYS A 125 4.11 -1.59 -12.38
C LYS A 125 5.18 -0.95 -11.49
N VAL A 126 5.44 -1.55 -10.33
CA VAL A 126 6.52 -1.12 -9.45
C VAL A 126 7.87 -1.50 -10.06
N ILE A 127 8.73 -0.50 -10.26
CA ILE A 127 10.08 -0.65 -10.81
C ILE A 127 11.11 -0.75 -9.69
N SER A 128 10.99 0.13 -8.70
CA SER A 128 11.82 0.11 -7.50
C SER A 128 11.10 0.80 -6.34
N SER A 129 11.56 0.54 -5.12
CA SER A 129 11.08 1.20 -3.90
C SER A 129 12.27 1.68 -3.08
N ASP A 130 12.20 2.93 -2.62
CA ASP A 130 13.06 3.44 -1.55
C ASP A 130 12.24 3.69 -0.28
N GLU A 131 12.83 4.30 0.76
CA GLU A 131 12.15 4.56 2.04
C GLU A 131 10.92 5.48 1.94
N ARG A 132 10.81 6.32 0.90
CA ARG A 132 9.77 7.34 0.78
C ARG A 132 8.89 7.18 -0.45
N TYR A 133 9.43 6.64 -1.54
CA TYR A 133 8.76 6.61 -2.84
C TYR A 133 8.84 5.22 -3.50
N LEU A 134 7.79 4.91 -4.24
CA LEU A 134 7.75 3.87 -5.24
C LEU A 134 8.03 4.52 -6.59
N GLN A 135 9.04 4.08 -7.31
CA GLN A 135 9.16 4.38 -8.73
C GLN A 135 8.29 3.39 -9.50
N VAL A 136 7.36 3.91 -10.29
CA VAL A 136 6.40 3.11 -11.04
C VAL A 136 6.40 3.44 -12.53
N GLU A 137 6.00 2.47 -13.34
CA GLU A 137 5.73 2.62 -14.77
C GLU A 137 4.23 2.42 -15.01
N ASP A 138 3.53 3.45 -15.47
CA ASP A 138 2.13 3.32 -15.83
C ASP A 138 1.93 2.30 -16.96
N ILE A 139 0.93 1.42 -16.83
CA ILE A 139 0.77 0.30 -17.77
C ILE A 139 0.14 0.71 -19.10
N PHE A 140 -0.45 1.91 -19.19
CA PHE A 140 -1.12 2.41 -20.39
C PHE A 140 -0.19 3.33 -21.20
N SER A 141 0.30 4.38 -20.57
CA SER A 141 1.14 5.42 -21.15
C SER A 141 2.63 5.08 -21.17
N HIS A 142 3.08 4.12 -20.34
CA HIS A 142 4.49 3.82 -20.06
C HIS A 142 5.27 4.98 -19.44
N ALA A 143 4.57 5.97 -18.87
CA ALA A 143 5.21 7.06 -18.14
C ALA A 143 5.84 6.55 -16.84
N LEU A 144 7.03 7.06 -16.52
CA LEU A 144 7.72 6.80 -15.26
C LEU A 144 7.50 7.97 -14.31
N PHE A 145 7.06 7.70 -13.08
CA PHE A 145 6.90 8.68 -12.02
C PHE A 145 7.03 8.02 -10.65
N ASN A 146 7.04 8.85 -9.61
CA ASN A 146 7.18 8.40 -8.23
C ASN A 146 5.86 8.58 -7.49
N ILE A 147 5.43 7.56 -6.74
CA ILE A 147 4.30 7.66 -5.82
C ILE A 147 4.83 7.57 -4.39
N ARG A 148 4.42 8.49 -3.52
CA ARG A 148 4.79 8.47 -2.10
C ARG A 148 4.26 7.19 -1.42
N ARG A 149 5.09 6.51 -0.63
CA ARG A 149 4.70 5.31 0.12
C ARG A 149 3.74 5.65 1.27
N GLU A 150 2.79 4.75 1.55
CA GLU A 150 1.83 4.86 2.66
C GLU A 150 2.36 4.29 3.98
N GLY A 151 3.41 3.46 3.94
CA GLY A 151 3.97 2.85 5.13
C GLY A 151 5.34 2.24 4.90
N ASP A 152 5.91 1.74 6.00
CA ASP A 152 7.28 1.22 6.03
C ASP A 152 7.40 -0.19 5.46
N LYS A 153 6.28 -0.90 5.28
CA LYS A 153 6.26 -2.27 4.74
C LYS A 153 6.93 -2.34 3.37
N PRO A 154 7.89 -3.26 3.17
CA PRO A 154 8.59 -3.37 1.90
C PRO A 154 7.61 -3.72 0.77
N VAL A 155 7.83 -3.14 -0.41
CA VAL A 155 7.03 -3.40 -1.62
C VAL A 155 7.92 -4.13 -2.62
N PRO A 156 7.56 -5.34 -3.09
CA PRO A 156 8.38 -6.07 -4.05
C PRO A 156 8.48 -5.34 -5.40
N GLU A 157 9.60 -5.49 -6.09
CA GLU A 157 9.70 -5.08 -7.49
C GLU A 157 8.81 -5.95 -8.39
N ASN A 158 8.30 -5.37 -9.48
CA ASN A 158 7.49 -6.03 -10.51
C ASN A 158 6.07 -6.43 -10.13
N VAL A 159 5.61 -6.12 -8.91
CA VAL A 159 4.18 -6.12 -8.60
C VAL A 159 3.49 -5.00 -9.38
N HIS A 160 2.18 -5.11 -9.58
CA HIS A 160 1.40 -3.97 -10.04
C HIS A 160 0.73 -3.28 -8.85
N VAL A 161 0.37 -2.03 -9.03
CA VAL A 161 -0.34 -1.22 -8.04
C VAL A 161 -1.51 -0.52 -8.71
N PHE A 162 -2.64 -0.48 -8.03
CA PHE A 162 -3.79 0.36 -8.35
C PHE A 162 -3.95 1.41 -7.26
N CYS A 163 -4.15 2.65 -7.68
CA CYS A 163 -4.58 3.73 -6.80
C CYS A 163 -5.13 4.90 -7.62
N PHE A 164 -5.79 5.82 -6.94
CA PHE A 164 -5.98 7.17 -7.46
C PHE A 164 -4.81 8.03 -7.03
N ILE A 165 -4.26 8.82 -7.95
CA ILE A 165 -3.12 9.68 -7.66
C ILE A 165 -3.43 11.16 -7.82
N LEU A 166 -2.69 11.96 -7.06
CA LEU A 166 -2.71 13.42 -7.08
C LEU A 166 -1.28 13.97 -7.15
N PRO A 167 -1.04 15.12 -7.79
CA PRO A 167 0.27 15.76 -7.79
C PRO A 167 0.77 16.10 -6.38
N ASP A 168 2.05 15.85 -6.12
CA ASP A 168 2.76 16.13 -4.87
C ASP A 168 4.11 16.83 -5.11
N ASP A 169 4.11 17.86 -5.95
CA ASP A 169 5.29 18.64 -6.33
C ASP A 169 5.87 19.52 -5.19
N SER A 170 5.48 19.26 -3.94
CA SER A 170 5.89 20.03 -2.77
C SER A 170 7.39 19.93 -2.48
N MET A 171 7.96 18.74 -2.74
CA MET A 171 9.35 18.38 -2.43
C MET A 171 10.17 18.14 -3.69
N THR A 172 9.61 17.41 -4.65
CA THR A 172 10.25 17.09 -5.92
C THR A 172 9.19 17.08 -7.00
N GLU A 173 9.44 17.83 -8.06
CA GLU A 173 8.51 17.96 -9.20
C GLU A 173 8.31 16.60 -9.89
N GLY A 174 7.06 16.27 -10.21
CA GLY A 174 6.65 15.01 -10.81
C GLY A 174 6.39 13.88 -9.81
N ASN A 175 6.47 14.16 -8.50
CA ASN A 175 6.04 13.21 -7.50
C ASN A 175 4.52 13.22 -7.35
N MET A 176 3.97 12.05 -7.05
CA MET A 176 2.54 11.83 -6.88
C MET A 176 2.27 11.30 -5.47
N LEU A 177 1.06 11.51 -4.99
CA LEU A 177 0.53 10.91 -3.76
C LEU A 177 -0.69 10.06 -4.10
N ALA A 178 -0.87 8.93 -3.43
CA ALA A 178 -2.11 8.17 -3.51
C ALA A 178 -3.19 8.84 -2.65
N VAL A 179 -4.41 8.96 -3.19
CA VAL A 179 -5.55 9.58 -2.50
C VAL A 179 -6.17 8.64 -1.47
N SER A 180 -6.18 7.36 -1.80
CA SER A 180 -6.67 6.23 -1.02
C SER A 180 -5.60 5.15 -0.99
N SER A 181 -5.84 4.10 -0.21
CA SER A 181 -4.91 2.99 -0.05
C SER A 181 -4.50 2.37 -1.39
N MET A 182 -3.20 2.14 -1.54
CA MET A 182 -2.65 1.41 -2.67
C MET A 182 -3.04 -0.06 -2.61
N ILE A 183 -3.59 -0.58 -3.70
CA ILE A 183 -3.87 -2.01 -3.85
C ILE A 183 -2.77 -2.63 -4.69
N PHE A 184 -2.02 -3.57 -4.11
CA PHE A 184 -0.95 -4.29 -4.80
C PHE A 184 -1.45 -5.60 -5.39
N PHE A 185 -0.98 -5.89 -6.61
CA PHE A 185 -1.22 -7.15 -7.31
C PHE A 185 0.09 -7.92 -7.40
N PRO A 186 0.16 -9.12 -6.80
CA PRO A 186 1.35 -9.95 -6.86
C PRO A 186 1.77 -10.35 -8.28
N THR A 187 2.99 -10.87 -8.40
CA THR A 187 3.63 -11.09 -9.71
C THR A 187 3.00 -12.22 -10.55
N ASP A 188 2.21 -13.09 -9.94
CA ASP A 188 1.40 -14.12 -10.60
C ASP A 188 0.31 -13.52 -11.50
N HIS A 189 -0.20 -12.33 -11.20
CA HIS A 189 -1.20 -11.64 -12.02
C HIS A 189 -0.62 -10.83 -13.19
N GLN A 190 0.71 -10.78 -13.37
CA GLN A 190 1.33 -10.00 -14.46
C GLN A 190 0.81 -10.37 -15.85
N GLN A 191 0.46 -11.64 -16.08
CA GLN A 191 -0.03 -12.08 -17.37
C GLN A 191 -1.41 -11.49 -17.69
N VAL A 192 -2.26 -11.28 -16.68
CA VAL A 192 -3.58 -10.65 -16.83
C VAL A 192 -3.43 -9.22 -17.34
N PHE A 193 -2.55 -8.43 -16.71
CA PHE A 193 -2.24 -7.07 -17.15
C PHE A 193 -1.70 -7.05 -18.59
N LYS A 194 -0.70 -7.89 -18.89
CA LYS A 194 -0.12 -7.99 -20.25
C LYS A 194 -1.16 -8.32 -21.31
N ASP A 195 -2.06 -9.25 -21.04
CA ASP A 195 -3.08 -9.66 -21.99
C ASP A 195 -4.17 -8.61 -22.16
N PHE A 196 -4.54 -7.92 -21.07
CA PHE A 196 -5.52 -6.84 -21.09
C PHE A 196 -5.04 -5.65 -21.92
N MET A 197 -3.79 -5.23 -21.69
CA MET A 197 -3.20 -4.05 -22.34
C MET A 197 -2.92 -4.23 -23.84
N LYS A 198 -2.98 -5.46 -24.39
CA LYS A 198 -2.89 -5.69 -25.85
C LYS A 198 -3.97 -4.98 -26.66
N THR A 199 -5.10 -4.64 -26.02
CA THR A 199 -6.24 -3.99 -26.67
C THR A 199 -6.36 -2.51 -26.32
N ALA A 200 -5.48 -2.00 -25.45
CA ALA A 200 -5.50 -0.62 -24.99
C ALA A 200 -5.16 0.36 -26.12
N LYS A 201 -5.95 1.42 -26.21
CA LYS A 201 -5.83 2.49 -27.21
C LYS A 201 -6.68 3.69 -26.78
N GLY A 202 -6.38 4.86 -27.34
CA GLY A 202 -7.18 6.07 -27.13
C GLY A 202 -6.64 6.92 -25.99
N ASP A 203 -7.53 7.72 -25.41
CA ASP A 203 -7.25 8.49 -24.20
C ASP A 203 -7.29 7.57 -22.98
N GLU A 204 -6.37 7.77 -22.05
CA GLU A 204 -6.22 6.92 -20.88
C GLU A 204 -7.39 7.05 -19.90
N LYS A 205 -7.87 8.28 -19.66
CA LYS A 205 -8.99 8.53 -18.75
C LYS A 205 -10.26 7.89 -19.30
N GLU A 206 -10.54 8.07 -20.59
CA GLU A 206 -11.67 7.40 -21.27
C GLU A 206 -11.53 5.88 -21.24
N PHE A 207 -10.32 5.35 -21.47
CA PHE A 207 -10.07 3.92 -21.43
C PHE A 207 -10.39 3.33 -20.06
N TRP A 208 -9.92 3.94 -18.97
CA TRP A 208 -10.17 3.44 -17.62
C TRP A 208 -11.64 3.56 -17.21
N LEU A 209 -12.31 4.64 -17.59
CA LEU A 209 -13.77 4.82 -17.41
C LEU A 209 -14.57 3.64 -17.98
N GLU A 210 -14.19 3.16 -19.17
CA GLU A 210 -14.90 2.07 -19.84
C GLU A 210 -14.45 0.68 -19.37
N ASN A 211 -13.18 0.53 -18.98
CA ASN A 211 -12.54 -0.78 -18.91
C ASN A 211 -12.05 -1.20 -17.51
N ALA A 212 -12.02 -0.31 -16.51
CA ALA A 212 -11.51 -0.63 -15.17
C ALA A 212 -12.23 -1.83 -14.53
N MET A 213 -13.57 -1.85 -14.54
CA MET A 213 -14.37 -2.98 -14.02
C MET A 213 -14.01 -4.29 -14.71
N THR A 214 -13.75 -4.25 -16.03
CA THR A 214 -13.38 -5.44 -16.81
C THR A 214 -12.02 -5.98 -16.39
N LEU A 215 -11.04 -5.10 -16.12
CA LEU A 215 -9.74 -5.50 -15.59
C LEU A 215 -9.88 -6.16 -14.22
N TRP A 216 -10.60 -5.53 -13.29
CA TRP A 216 -10.90 -6.08 -11.97
C TRP A 216 -11.57 -7.45 -12.04
N THR A 217 -12.55 -7.61 -12.93
CA THR A 217 -13.23 -8.89 -13.17
C THR A 217 -12.23 -9.95 -13.63
N LYS A 218 -11.37 -9.62 -14.59
CA LYS A 218 -10.35 -10.55 -15.11
C LYS A 218 -9.33 -10.93 -14.05
N LEU A 219 -8.94 -10.01 -13.18
CA LEU A 219 -8.05 -10.30 -12.05
C LEU A 219 -8.71 -11.33 -11.13
N GLY A 220 -9.97 -11.12 -10.73
CA GLY A 220 -10.73 -12.07 -9.91
C GLY A 220 -10.91 -13.45 -10.57
N GLU A 221 -11.28 -13.48 -11.86
CA GLU A 221 -11.39 -14.72 -12.66
C GLU A 221 -10.06 -15.50 -12.74
N ASN A 222 -8.93 -14.81 -12.56
CA ASN A 222 -7.58 -15.39 -12.56
C ASN A 222 -6.98 -15.45 -11.15
N GLY A 223 -7.82 -15.51 -10.12
CA GLY A 223 -7.42 -15.87 -8.76
C GLY A 223 -7.02 -14.70 -7.85
N PHE A 224 -7.14 -13.44 -8.29
CA PHE A 224 -6.88 -12.32 -7.40
C PHE A 224 -8.02 -12.19 -6.37
N VAL A 225 -7.65 -12.29 -5.10
CA VAL A 225 -8.60 -12.28 -3.96
C VAL A 225 -8.32 -11.13 -2.97
N GLY A 226 -7.51 -10.14 -3.36
CA GLY A 226 -7.14 -9.01 -2.49
C GLY A 226 -5.85 -9.21 -1.68
N ASN A 227 -5.16 -10.34 -1.86
CA ASN A 227 -3.90 -10.60 -1.17
C ASN A 227 -2.74 -9.80 -1.80
N GLU A 228 -1.91 -9.18 -0.95
CA GLU A 228 -0.70 -8.45 -1.35
C GLU A 228 0.49 -9.37 -1.68
N TYR A 229 0.36 -10.66 -1.36
CA TYR A 229 1.40 -11.67 -1.50
C TYR A 229 1.05 -12.69 -2.58
N THR A 230 2.06 -13.19 -3.29
CA THR A 230 1.87 -14.33 -4.22
C THR A 230 1.43 -15.58 -3.44
N ASP A 231 0.79 -16.53 -4.14
CA ASP A 231 0.44 -17.83 -3.55
C ASP A 231 1.63 -18.52 -2.86
N PHE A 232 2.82 -18.38 -3.44
CA PHE A 232 4.05 -18.93 -2.89
C PHE A 232 4.41 -18.29 -1.54
N GLU A 233 4.35 -16.96 -1.46
CA GLU A 233 4.71 -16.19 -0.27
C GLU A 233 3.67 -16.41 0.84
N ALA A 234 2.38 -16.36 0.51
CA ALA A 234 1.30 -16.68 1.43
C ALA A 234 1.45 -18.07 2.03
N GLU A 235 1.81 -19.09 1.22
CA GLU A 235 2.06 -20.45 1.73
C GLU A 235 3.24 -20.48 2.72
N VAL A 236 4.28 -19.64 2.57
CA VAL A 236 5.36 -19.55 3.56
C VAL A 236 4.79 -19.09 4.91
N PHE A 237 4.01 -18.02 4.92
CA PHE A 237 3.50 -17.40 6.14
C PHE A 237 2.48 -18.30 6.84
N ASP A 238 1.54 -18.86 6.08
CA ASP A 238 0.55 -19.82 6.58
C ASP A 238 1.22 -21.02 7.25
N LYS A 239 2.32 -21.53 6.69
CA LYS A 239 3.05 -22.67 7.25
C LYS A 239 3.82 -22.31 8.51
N VAL A 240 4.34 -21.08 8.62
CA VAL A 240 4.93 -20.58 9.88
C VAL A 240 3.85 -20.46 10.95
N ILE A 241 2.74 -19.78 10.63
CA ILE A 241 1.63 -19.55 11.58
C ILE A 241 1.02 -20.87 12.02
N ALA A 242 0.71 -21.77 11.09
CA ALA A 242 0.12 -23.08 11.41
C ALA A 242 1.01 -23.89 12.35
N TYR A 243 2.32 -23.96 12.10
CA TYR A 243 3.24 -24.69 12.98
C TYR A 243 3.31 -24.07 14.38
N LEU A 244 3.32 -22.73 14.48
CA LEU A 244 3.28 -22.05 15.78
C LEU A 244 1.99 -22.41 16.53
N VAL A 245 0.84 -22.29 15.88
CA VAL A 245 -0.48 -22.59 16.48
C VAL A 245 -0.58 -24.06 16.91
N GLU A 246 -0.15 -25.00 16.07
CA GLU A 246 -0.13 -26.44 16.38
C GLU A 246 0.74 -26.78 17.60
N ASN A 247 1.70 -25.92 17.95
CA ASN A 247 2.59 -26.08 19.10
C ASN A 247 2.26 -25.12 20.25
N ASP A 248 1.07 -24.53 20.28
CA ASP A 248 0.64 -23.56 21.28
C ASP A 248 1.61 -22.36 21.39
N ARG A 249 2.01 -21.80 20.26
CA ARG A 249 2.87 -20.61 20.14
C ARG A 249 2.21 -19.55 19.27
N VAL A 250 2.60 -18.30 19.52
CA VAL A 250 2.27 -17.13 18.72
C VAL A 250 3.50 -16.23 18.70
N SER A 251 3.88 -15.71 17.54
CA SER A 251 4.96 -14.73 17.42
C SER A 251 4.72 -13.84 16.20
N GLN A 252 4.08 -12.69 16.42
CA GLN A 252 3.89 -11.71 15.34
C GLN A 252 5.23 -11.13 14.88
N GLU A 253 6.18 -10.96 15.79
CA GLU A 253 7.53 -10.46 15.48
C GLU A 253 8.26 -11.38 14.48
N LEU A 254 8.15 -12.70 14.65
CA LEU A 254 8.74 -13.64 13.70
C LEU A 254 8.02 -13.59 12.34
N VAL A 255 6.69 -13.58 12.36
CA VAL A 255 5.89 -13.54 11.12
C VAL A 255 6.25 -12.28 10.31
N ASN A 256 6.28 -11.10 10.94
CA ASN A 256 6.67 -9.86 10.29
C ASN A 256 8.10 -9.91 9.73
N LEU A 257 9.06 -10.47 10.48
CA LEU A 257 10.44 -10.61 10.00
C LEU A 257 10.51 -11.54 8.77
N VAL A 258 9.72 -12.60 8.76
CA VAL A 258 9.67 -13.56 7.64
C VAL A 258 8.99 -12.94 6.43
N GLU A 259 7.92 -12.17 6.62
CA GLU A 259 7.29 -11.36 5.58
C GLU A 259 8.31 -10.43 4.94
N ASP A 260 8.97 -9.58 5.73
CA ASP A 260 9.98 -8.65 5.24
C ASP A 260 11.12 -9.37 4.51
N PHE A 261 11.60 -10.50 5.06
CA PHE A 261 12.64 -11.32 4.44
C PHE A 261 12.21 -11.84 3.06
N VAL A 262 11.02 -12.43 2.98
CA VAL A 262 10.51 -13.04 1.75
C VAL A 262 10.30 -11.96 0.68
N VAL A 263 9.70 -10.84 1.07
CA VAL A 263 9.41 -9.69 0.21
C VAL A 263 10.69 -9.05 -0.31
N GLU A 264 11.64 -8.71 0.55
CA GLU A 264 12.86 -7.97 0.18
C GLU A 264 13.93 -8.86 -0.48
N ARG A 265 14.05 -10.13 -0.07
CA ARG A 265 15.09 -11.03 -0.59
C ARG A 265 14.63 -11.89 -1.74
N GLN A 266 13.32 -12.04 -1.96
CA GLN A 266 12.74 -12.86 -3.01
C GLN A 266 13.46 -14.23 -3.14
N PRO A 267 13.53 -15.01 -2.05
CA PRO A 267 14.36 -16.21 -1.98
C PRO A 267 13.88 -17.25 -3.00
N LYS A 268 14.82 -17.77 -3.82
CA LYS A 268 14.53 -18.76 -4.87
C LYS A 268 14.37 -20.17 -4.30
N ALA A 269 13.31 -20.39 -3.54
CA ALA A 269 12.93 -21.69 -2.99
C ALA A 269 12.05 -22.49 -3.96
N ARG A 270 12.28 -23.80 -4.03
CA ARG A 270 11.43 -24.71 -4.82
C ARG A 270 10.10 -25.03 -4.12
N LYS A 271 10.12 -25.08 -2.79
CA LYS A 271 8.95 -25.35 -1.94
C LYS A 271 8.84 -24.24 -0.88
N PRO A 272 7.67 -23.61 -0.68
CA PRO A 272 7.46 -22.61 0.38
C PRO A 272 7.82 -23.13 1.77
N VAL A 273 7.43 -24.38 2.07
CA VAL A 273 7.70 -25.06 3.35
C VAL A 273 9.19 -25.13 3.73
N ALA A 274 10.12 -25.01 2.78
CA ALA A 274 11.55 -24.97 3.10
C ALA A 274 11.96 -23.66 3.78
N ILE A 275 11.35 -22.54 3.37
CA ILE A 275 11.56 -21.24 4.02
C ILE A 275 10.87 -21.26 5.39
N ALA A 276 9.62 -21.73 5.45
CA ALA A 276 8.87 -21.83 6.71
C ALA A 276 9.60 -22.67 7.77
N ALA A 277 10.16 -23.83 7.40
CA ALA A 277 10.97 -24.65 8.31
C ALA A 277 12.21 -23.90 8.80
N GLY A 278 12.89 -23.16 7.91
CA GLY A 278 14.05 -22.33 8.26
C GLY A 278 13.69 -21.20 9.22
N ALA A 279 12.54 -20.57 9.01
CA ALA A 279 11.98 -19.53 9.86
C ALA A 279 11.62 -20.02 11.25
N ILE A 280 10.92 -21.16 11.36
CA ILE A 280 10.60 -21.77 12.66
C ILE A 280 11.88 -22.13 13.42
N ARG A 281 12.87 -22.71 12.74
CA ARG A 281 14.17 -22.98 13.37
C ARG A 281 14.82 -21.70 13.88
N PHE A 282 14.83 -20.65 13.06
CA PHE A 282 15.40 -19.35 13.41
C PHE A 282 14.70 -18.76 14.65
N GLY A 283 13.36 -18.73 14.65
CA GLY A 283 12.58 -18.22 15.76
C GLY A 283 12.82 -19.00 17.06
N ASN A 284 12.92 -20.34 16.96
CA ASN A 284 13.15 -21.20 18.12
C ASN A 284 14.56 -21.02 18.72
N GLU A 285 15.57 -20.74 17.89
CA GLU A 285 16.97 -20.55 18.33
C GLU A 285 17.28 -19.10 18.74
N ASN A 286 16.39 -18.14 18.47
CA ASN A 286 16.59 -16.70 18.74
C ASN A 286 15.47 -16.08 19.59
N ASP A 287 14.79 -16.90 20.41
CA ASP A 287 13.82 -16.45 21.43
C ASP A 287 12.62 -15.64 20.92
N TYR A 288 12.21 -15.83 19.65
CA TYR A 288 11.00 -15.17 19.11
C TYR A 288 9.70 -15.73 19.70
N PHE A 289 9.76 -16.90 20.33
CA PHE A 289 8.67 -17.55 21.05
C PHE A 289 9.26 -18.52 22.08
N ALA A 290 8.44 -18.96 23.05
CA ALA A 290 8.88 -19.93 24.05
C ALA A 290 9.39 -21.22 23.36
N PRO A 291 10.56 -21.77 23.73
CA PRO A 291 11.15 -22.88 22.98
C PRO A 291 10.20 -24.06 22.77
N ILE A 292 10.25 -24.62 21.56
CA ILE A 292 9.61 -25.89 21.19
C ILE A 292 10.70 -26.96 21.25
N ASP A 293 10.48 -28.00 22.06
CA ASP A 293 11.39 -29.15 22.15
C ASP A 293 11.27 -30.01 20.90
N THR A 294 12.09 -29.71 19.90
CA THR A 294 12.16 -30.45 18.64
C THR A 294 13.60 -30.54 18.16
N THR A 295 13.92 -31.63 17.47
CA THR A 295 15.23 -31.78 16.83
C THR A 295 15.20 -31.20 15.43
N ILE A 296 16.35 -30.75 14.92
CA ILE A 296 16.50 -30.29 13.52
C ILE A 296 15.94 -31.32 12.52
N LYS A 297 16.14 -32.61 12.80
CA LYS A 297 15.65 -33.70 11.96
C LYS A 297 14.11 -33.78 12.00
N ALA A 298 13.53 -33.78 13.20
CA ALA A 298 12.08 -33.84 13.38
C ALA A 298 11.38 -32.62 12.77
N LEU A 299 11.96 -31.42 12.92
CA LEU A 299 11.45 -30.20 12.31
C LEU A 299 11.48 -30.28 10.78
N ALA A 300 12.59 -30.73 10.18
CA ALA A 300 12.68 -30.89 8.73
C ALA A 300 11.66 -31.93 8.20
N GLU A 301 11.46 -33.02 8.93
CA GLU A 301 10.44 -34.04 8.62
C GLU A 301 9.02 -33.48 8.72
N ALA A 302 8.71 -32.66 9.73
CA ALA A 302 7.39 -32.03 9.90
C ALA A 302 6.99 -31.15 8.71
N PHE A 303 7.96 -30.52 8.05
CA PHE A 303 7.74 -29.67 6.87
C PHE A 303 7.96 -30.40 5.52
N ASP A 304 8.22 -31.71 5.51
CA ASP A 304 8.55 -32.49 4.30
C ASP A 304 9.70 -31.87 3.46
N VAL A 305 10.79 -31.50 4.16
CA VAL A 305 12.00 -30.92 3.55
C VAL A 305 13.27 -31.59 4.06
N SER A 306 14.37 -31.44 3.32
CA SER A 306 15.67 -31.87 3.81
C SER A 306 16.22 -30.90 4.86
N ALA A 307 16.98 -31.40 5.83
CA ALA A 307 17.67 -30.55 6.79
C ALA A 307 18.62 -29.55 6.11
N SER A 308 19.21 -29.92 4.96
CA SER A 308 20.05 -29.01 4.19
C SER A 308 19.25 -27.84 3.60
N SER A 309 18.06 -28.10 3.07
CA SER A 309 17.17 -27.06 2.54
C SER A 309 16.70 -26.11 3.64
N MET A 310 16.27 -26.66 4.78
CA MET A 310 15.90 -25.86 5.95
C MET A 310 17.07 -25.00 6.45
N ASN A 311 18.27 -25.58 6.57
CA ASN A 311 19.46 -24.88 7.06
C ASN A 311 19.89 -23.73 6.15
N LYS A 312 19.68 -23.86 4.84
CA LYS A 312 19.92 -22.76 3.90
C LYS A 312 19.08 -21.54 4.28
N TYR A 313 17.77 -21.71 4.42
CA TYR A 313 16.86 -20.59 4.72
C TYR A 313 17.01 -20.08 6.15
N TYR A 314 17.30 -20.95 7.12
CA TYR A 314 17.71 -20.52 8.46
C TYR A 314 18.90 -19.54 8.39
N ASN A 315 19.95 -19.85 7.62
CA ASN A 315 21.12 -18.99 7.50
C ASN A 315 20.82 -17.68 6.75
N GLU A 316 19.99 -17.74 5.70
CA GLU A 316 19.57 -16.53 4.96
C GLU A 316 18.76 -15.58 5.84
N ILE A 317 17.78 -16.10 6.60
CA ILE A 317 17.00 -15.32 7.58
C ILE A 317 17.91 -14.79 8.68
N THR A 318 18.85 -15.59 9.19
CA THR A 318 19.84 -15.13 10.19
C THR A 318 20.69 -13.97 9.67
N ALA A 319 21.09 -14.01 8.40
CA ALA A 319 21.87 -12.93 7.79
C ALA A 319 21.00 -11.67 7.59
N TYR A 320 19.74 -11.87 7.21
CA TYR A 320 18.77 -10.80 7.02
C TYR A 320 18.41 -10.08 8.32
N ALA A 321 18.14 -10.82 9.40
CA ALA A 321 17.79 -10.25 10.69
C ALA A 321 18.89 -9.33 11.26
N LYS A 322 20.15 -9.49 10.84
CA LYS A 322 21.27 -8.61 11.23
C LYS A 322 21.29 -7.28 10.48
N THR A 323 20.48 -7.14 9.43
CA THR A 323 20.35 -5.92 8.63
C THR A 323 19.19 -5.02 9.07
N LYS A 324 18.34 -5.53 9.96
CA LYS A 324 17.25 -4.80 10.62
C LYS A 324 17.72 -4.34 12.00
#